data_AF-A0AAV8WR44-F1
#
_entry.id   AF-A0AAV8WR44-F1
#
_cell.length_a   1.000
_cell.length_b   1.000
_cell.length_c   1.000
_cell.angle_alpha   90.00
_cell.angle_beta   90.00
_cell.angle_gamma   90.00
#
_symmetry.space_group_name_H-M   'P 1'
#
loop_
_entity.id
_entity.type
_entity.pdbx_description
1 polymer ?
#
loop_
_entity_poly.entity_id
_entity_poly.type
_entity_poly.pdbx_seq_one_letter_code
_entity_poly.pdbx_strand_id
1 'polypeptide(L)'
;MKREYGEKDQINTEKVILIALWTLATPRFITWPSPNERNLVANGFSRYGMEKVIGVVDGCHIPIKKPVTQGADYFNRKHFHSVVLQAICKSNLLFSDVDVRWTGSVHDARVFRTSEIYPFGSALCEPDYYILGDAAYPCKNWVMTPYTNNGH
;
A
#
# COMPACT_ATOMS: atom_id res chain seq x y z
N MET A 1 -31.25 31.13 -12.37
CA MET A 1 -30.27 30.19 -12.96
C MET A 1 -29.14 29.99 -11.95
N LYS A 2 -29.30 29.11 -10.96
CA LYS A 2 -28.28 28.82 -9.95
C LYS A 2 -27.42 27.67 -10.50
N ARG A 3 -26.11 27.92 -10.69
CA ARG A 3 -25.16 26.91 -11.15
C ARG A 3 -24.73 26.04 -9.96
N GLU A 4 -24.97 24.74 -10.07
CA GLU A 4 -24.50 23.70 -9.16
C GLU A 4 -22.97 23.57 -9.29
N TYR A 5 -22.24 24.13 -8.32
CA TYR A 5 -20.77 24.09 -8.25
C TYR A 5 -20.27 23.29 -7.02
N GLY A 6 -21.11 22.43 -6.43
CA GLY A 6 -20.89 21.91 -5.07
C GLY A 6 -20.43 20.46 -4.92
N GLU A 7 -20.66 19.58 -5.90
CA GLU A 7 -20.53 18.12 -5.65
C GLU A 7 -19.57 17.37 -6.58
N LYS A 8 -19.23 17.91 -7.75
CA LYS A 8 -18.26 17.27 -8.67
C LYS A 8 -16.80 17.42 -8.21
N ASP A 9 -16.51 18.38 -7.33
CA ASP A 9 -15.15 18.69 -6.88
C ASP A 9 -14.69 17.87 -5.68
N GLN A 10 -15.58 17.39 -4.80
CA GLN A 10 -15.17 16.84 -3.49
C GLN A 10 -14.25 15.61 -3.57
N ILE A 11 -14.47 14.71 -4.52
CA ILE A 11 -13.69 13.46 -4.64
C ILE A 11 -12.37 13.68 -5.38
N ASN A 12 -12.35 14.64 -6.30
CA ASN A 12 -11.08 15.17 -6.79
C ASN A 12 -10.34 15.87 -5.66
N THR A 13 -11.01 16.63 -4.78
CA THR A 13 -10.34 17.30 -3.65
C THR A 13 -9.78 16.32 -2.62
N GLU A 14 -10.54 15.32 -2.18
CA GLU A 14 -10.07 14.30 -1.23
C GLU A 14 -8.90 13.49 -1.80
N LYS A 15 -8.99 13.06 -3.07
CA LYS A 15 -7.87 12.42 -3.77
C LYS A 15 -6.68 13.35 -3.95
N VAL A 16 -6.90 14.60 -4.34
CA VAL A 16 -5.82 15.58 -4.55
C VAL A 16 -5.13 15.89 -3.24
N ILE A 17 -5.84 15.97 -2.11
CA ILE A 17 -5.22 16.17 -0.79
C ILE A 17 -4.39 14.93 -0.41
N LEU A 18 -4.92 13.72 -0.58
CA LEU A 18 -4.17 12.49 -0.29
C LEU A 18 -2.93 12.35 -1.20
N ILE A 19 -3.07 12.64 -2.49
CA ILE A 19 -1.97 12.63 -3.47
C ILE A 19 -0.97 13.74 -3.17
N ALA A 20 -1.41 14.94 -2.79
CA ALA A 20 -0.53 16.06 -2.44
C ALA A 20 0.23 15.79 -1.14
N LEU A 21 -0.44 15.27 -0.11
CA LEU A 21 0.22 14.86 1.13
C LEU A 21 1.22 13.73 0.89
N TRP A 22 0.87 12.75 0.06
CA TRP A 22 1.80 11.73 -0.41
C TRP A 22 3.00 12.38 -1.11
N THR A 23 2.78 13.16 -2.16
CA THR A 23 3.84 13.82 -2.95
C THR A 23 4.78 14.67 -2.08
N LEU A 24 4.25 15.36 -1.07
CA LEU A 24 5.02 16.23 -0.18
C LEU A 24 5.73 15.46 0.94
N ALA A 25 5.14 14.37 1.44
CA ALA A 25 5.69 13.59 2.56
C ALA A 25 6.70 12.53 2.12
N THR A 26 6.50 11.91 0.94
CA THR A 26 7.30 10.76 0.49
C THR A 26 8.80 11.05 0.42
N PRO A 27 9.29 12.13 -0.21
CA PRO A 27 10.74 12.36 -0.35
C PRO A 27 11.46 12.70 0.97
N ARG A 28 10.72 13.03 2.05
CA ARG A 28 11.31 13.45 3.33
C ARG A 28 11.12 12.45 4.46
N PHE A 29 10.02 11.72 4.47
CA PHE A 29 9.62 10.90 5.63
C PHE A 29 9.36 9.42 5.29
N ILE A 30 8.98 9.11 4.04
CA ILE A 30 8.66 7.76 3.60
C ILE A 30 9.78 7.27 2.70
N THR A 31 10.81 6.72 3.32
CA THR A 31 12.00 6.24 2.62
C THR A 31 12.18 4.74 2.83
N TRP A 32 12.56 4.08 1.75
CA TRP A 32 13.01 2.70 1.81
C TRP A 32 14.24 2.57 2.72
N PRO A 33 14.37 1.51 3.54
CA PRO A 33 15.56 1.29 4.35
C PRO A 33 16.82 1.31 3.49
N SER A 34 17.76 2.18 3.85
CA SER A 34 19.11 2.14 3.29
C SER A 34 19.80 0.79 3.62
N PRO A 35 20.85 0.38 2.89
CA PRO A 35 21.58 -0.85 3.19
C PRO A 35 22.02 -0.97 4.66
N ASN A 36 22.38 0.14 5.29
CA ASN A 36 22.79 0.20 6.70
C ASN A 36 21.61 0.03 7.67
N GLU A 37 20.40 0.45 7.27
CA GLU A 37 19.19 0.35 8.10
C GLU A 37 18.48 -1.00 7.97
N ARG A 38 18.67 -1.74 6.88
CA ARG A 38 18.00 -3.05 6.65
C ARG A 38 18.20 -4.01 7.83
N ASN A 39 19.42 -4.10 8.35
CA ASN A 39 19.73 -4.93 9.53
C ASN A 39 18.94 -4.49 10.77
N LEU A 40 18.79 -3.18 11.00
CA LEU A 40 18.02 -2.66 12.13
C LEU A 40 16.54 -2.99 11.98
N VAL A 41 16.00 -2.82 10.77
CA VAL A 41 14.60 -3.15 10.49
C VAL A 41 14.35 -4.64 10.67
N ALA A 42 15.20 -5.49 10.08
CA ALA A 42 15.13 -6.94 10.21
C ALA A 42 15.23 -7.40 11.67
N ASN A 43 16.18 -6.89 12.44
CA ASN A 43 16.30 -7.21 13.85
C ASN A 43 15.06 -6.80 14.67
N GLY A 44 14.35 -5.75 14.26
CA GLY A 44 13.08 -5.38 14.86
C GLY A 44 11.98 -6.42 14.61
N PHE A 45 11.91 -6.98 13.41
CA PHE A 45 10.97 -8.04 13.06
C PHE A 45 11.35 -9.41 13.63
N SER A 46 12.65 -9.72 13.74
CA SER A 46 13.14 -10.98 14.33
C SER A 46 12.63 -11.21 15.76
N ARG A 47 12.35 -10.13 16.51
CA ARG A 47 11.74 -10.21 17.86
C ARG A 47 10.35 -10.85 17.87
N TYR A 48 9.69 -10.88 16.72
CA TYR A 48 8.38 -11.50 16.50
C TYR A 48 8.49 -12.80 15.69
N GLY A 49 9.70 -13.37 15.55
CA GLY A 49 9.95 -14.60 14.79
C GLY A 49 10.00 -14.40 13.28
N MET A 50 10.09 -13.15 12.80
CA MET A 50 10.10 -12.81 11.37
C MET A 50 11.52 -12.41 10.95
N GLU A 51 12.36 -13.40 10.67
CA GLU A 51 13.75 -13.16 10.29
C GLU A 51 13.88 -12.57 8.89
N LYS A 52 14.89 -11.70 8.70
CA LYS A 52 15.24 -11.06 7.41
C LYS A 52 14.09 -10.28 6.76
N VAL A 53 13.04 -9.95 7.49
CA VAL A 53 11.95 -9.11 6.99
C VAL A 53 12.36 -7.65 7.07
N ILE A 54 12.21 -6.89 5.99
CA ILE A 54 12.52 -5.45 5.96
C ILE A 54 11.29 -4.58 5.67
N GLY A 55 10.14 -5.21 5.51
CA GLY A 55 8.87 -4.52 5.35
C GLY A 55 7.69 -5.48 5.47
N VAL A 56 6.55 -4.95 5.87
CA VAL A 56 5.25 -5.66 5.80
C VAL A 56 4.30 -4.84 4.94
N VAL A 57 3.73 -5.43 3.91
CA VAL A 57 2.80 -4.79 2.98
C VAL A 57 1.36 -5.15 3.32
N ASP A 58 0.49 -4.14 3.35
CA ASP A 58 -0.96 -4.34 3.49
C ASP A 58 -1.76 -3.24 2.76
N GLY A 59 -3.01 -3.57 2.48
CA GLY A 59 -3.99 -2.71 1.80
C GLY A 59 -5.09 -2.25 2.75
N CYS A 60 -5.37 -0.95 2.75
CA CYS A 60 -6.41 -0.33 3.56
C CYS A 60 -7.38 0.46 2.68
N HIS A 61 -8.67 0.36 2.97
CA HIS A 61 -9.70 1.17 2.31
C HIS A 61 -9.96 2.44 3.10
N ILE A 62 -9.65 3.59 2.52
CA ILE A 62 -10.02 4.90 3.07
C ILE A 62 -11.44 5.22 2.59
N PRO A 63 -12.44 5.34 3.49
CA PRO A 63 -13.80 5.67 3.11
C PRO A 63 -13.87 7.04 2.44
N ILE A 64 -14.67 7.13 1.38
CA ILE A 64 -14.99 8.39 0.72
C ILE A 64 -16.50 8.49 0.52
N LYS A 65 -16.99 9.69 0.22
CA LYS A 65 -18.34 9.84 -0.32
C LYS A 65 -18.44 9.18 -1.69
N LYS A 66 -19.65 8.72 -2.03
CA LYS A 66 -19.91 8.16 -3.36
C LYS A 66 -19.57 9.18 -4.46
N PRO A 67 -18.73 8.82 -5.44
CA PRO A 67 -18.51 9.62 -6.63
C PRO A 67 -19.75 9.84 -7.48
N VAL A 68 -19.90 11.10 -7.91
CA VAL A 68 -20.91 11.52 -8.90
C VAL A 68 -20.69 10.76 -10.21
N THR A 69 -19.44 10.57 -10.62
CA THR A 69 -19.03 9.81 -11.80
C THR A 69 -18.25 8.57 -11.39
N GLN A 70 -18.48 7.43 -12.05
CA GLN A 70 -17.74 6.18 -11.81
C GLN A 70 -17.89 5.63 -10.37
N GLY A 71 -19.01 5.89 -9.69
CA GLY A 71 -19.20 5.44 -8.30
C GLY A 71 -19.00 3.92 -8.11
N ALA A 72 -19.32 3.10 -9.12
CA ALA A 72 -19.08 1.66 -9.09
C ALA A 72 -17.59 1.29 -8.92
N ASP A 73 -16.67 2.05 -9.54
CA ASP A 73 -15.23 1.76 -9.48
C ASP A 73 -14.65 1.96 -8.08
N TYR A 74 -15.35 2.72 -7.23
CA TYR A 74 -14.94 3.00 -5.86
C TYR A 74 -15.64 2.11 -4.85
N PHE A 75 -16.69 1.39 -5.27
CA PHE A 75 -17.43 0.50 -4.42
C PHE A 75 -16.63 -0.78 -4.16
N ASN A 76 -16.30 -1.05 -2.90
CA ASN A 76 -15.43 -2.13 -2.50
C ASN A 76 -16.21 -3.39 -2.08
N ARG A 77 -15.47 -4.49 -1.83
CA ARG A 77 -16.01 -5.77 -1.34
C ARG A 77 -16.68 -5.70 0.04
N LYS A 78 -16.45 -4.61 0.80
CA LYS A 78 -17.05 -4.35 2.12
C LYS A 78 -18.30 -3.47 2.02
N HIS A 79 -18.83 -3.28 0.81
CA HIS A 79 -20.07 -2.54 0.53
C HIS A 79 -20.03 -1.04 0.86
N PHE A 80 -18.88 -0.37 0.71
CA PHE A 80 -18.77 1.08 0.79
C PHE A 80 -17.84 1.67 -0.28
N HIS A 81 -17.92 2.99 -0.50
CA HIS A 81 -17.07 3.69 -1.47
C HIS A 81 -15.73 4.06 -0.82
N SER A 82 -14.62 3.77 -1.49
CA SER A 82 -13.28 4.00 -0.93
C SER A 82 -12.23 4.25 -2.00
N VAL A 83 -11.09 4.78 -1.55
CA VAL A 83 -9.80 4.67 -2.25
C VAL A 83 -8.92 3.67 -1.53
N VAL A 84 -8.03 3.01 -2.26
CA VAL A 84 -7.08 2.04 -1.68
C VAL A 84 -5.80 2.77 -1.31
N LEU A 85 -5.38 2.62 -0.05
CA LEU A 85 -4.05 2.91 0.44
C LEU A 85 -3.32 1.59 0.59
N GLN A 86 -2.27 1.37 -0.18
CA GLN A 86 -1.29 0.32 0.08
C GLN A 86 -0.11 0.96 0.79
N ALA A 87 0.44 0.31 1.81
CA ALA A 87 1.67 0.77 2.44
C ALA A 87 2.58 -0.40 2.78
N ILE A 88 3.88 -0.12 2.83
CA ILE A 88 4.89 -1.00 3.41
C ILE A 88 5.38 -0.34 4.70
N CYS A 89 5.34 -1.09 5.80
CA CYS A 89 5.77 -0.64 7.12
C CYS A 89 7.07 -1.32 7.56
N LYS A 90 7.97 -0.55 8.18
CA LYS A 90 9.15 -1.05 8.89
C LYS A 90 8.77 -1.56 10.29
N SER A 91 9.69 -2.26 10.94
CA SER A 91 9.50 -2.80 12.30
C SER A 91 9.31 -1.74 13.38
N ASN A 92 9.68 -0.49 13.11
CA ASN A 92 9.42 0.65 13.99
C ASN A 92 8.09 1.37 13.69
N LEU A 93 7.17 0.72 12.96
CA LEU A 93 5.83 1.20 12.62
C LEU A 93 5.81 2.43 11.70
N LEU A 94 6.95 2.78 11.08
CA LEU A 94 7.02 3.84 10.08
C LEU A 94 6.82 3.29 8.67
N PHE A 95 6.11 4.05 7.83
CA PHE A 95 5.99 3.75 6.42
C PHE A 95 7.33 3.89 5.69
N SER A 96 7.64 2.94 4.83
CA SER A 96 8.78 2.96 3.90
C SER A 96 8.36 3.07 2.43
N ASP A 97 7.09 2.76 2.15
CA ASP A 97 6.45 2.95 0.84
C ASP A 97 4.95 3.15 1.05
N VAL A 98 4.30 3.95 0.20
CA VAL A 98 2.86 4.18 0.21
C VAL A 98 2.38 4.38 -1.23
N ASP A 99 1.23 3.82 -1.60
CA ASP A 99 0.52 4.09 -2.85
C ASP A 99 -0.99 4.33 -2.56
N VAL A 100 -1.52 5.47 -2.99
CA VAL A 100 -2.93 5.88 -2.79
C VAL A 100 -3.67 6.15 -4.11
N ARG A 101 -3.16 5.66 -5.24
CA ARG A 101 -3.65 6.05 -6.58
C ARG A 101 -4.88 5.28 -7.04
N TRP A 102 -5.31 4.25 -6.32
CA TRP A 102 -6.30 3.28 -6.79
C TRP A 102 -7.67 3.42 -6.15
N THR A 103 -8.71 3.03 -6.90
CA THR A 103 -10.11 3.06 -6.45
C THR A 103 -10.45 1.79 -5.65
N GLY A 104 -11.51 1.87 -4.83
CA GLY A 104 -11.89 0.82 -3.87
C GLY A 104 -12.28 -0.54 -4.45
N SER A 105 -12.56 -0.66 -5.74
CA SER A 105 -12.83 -1.96 -6.38
C SER A 105 -11.56 -2.74 -6.74
N VAL A 106 -10.38 -2.11 -6.68
CA VAL A 106 -9.12 -2.70 -7.14
C VAL A 106 -8.53 -3.63 -6.08
N HIS A 107 -8.13 -4.83 -6.50
CA HIS A 107 -7.50 -5.82 -5.63
C HIS A 107 -6.07 -5.44 -5.23
N ASP A 108 -5.66 -5.78 -4.01
CA ASP A 108 -4.34 -5.49 -3.43
C ASP A 108 -3.19 -5.99 -4.31
N ALA A 109 -3.25 -7.23 -4.83
CA ALA A 109 -2.25 -7.72 -5.79
C ALA A 109 -2.11 -6.86 -7.05
N ARG A 110 -3.19 -6.22 -7.53
CA ARG A 110 -3.11 -5.32 -8.69
C ARG A 110 -2.45 -4.01 -8.29
N VAL A 111 -2.85 -3.42 -7.16
CA VAL A 111 -2.21 -2.21 -6.61
C VAL A 111 -0.71 -2.44 -6.44
N PHE A 112 -0.33 -3.57 -5.84
CA PHE A 112 1.06 -3.93 -5.60
C PHE A 112 1.88 -4.07 -6.88
N ARG A 113 1.37 -4.77 -7.90
CA ARG A 113 2.08 -4.95 -9.17
C ARG A 113 2.31 -3.64 -9.93
N THR A 114 1.55 -2.61 -9.62
CA THR A 114 1.64 -1.28 -10.26
C THR A 114 2.35 -0.25 -9.39
N SER A 115 2.79 -0.62 -8.18
CA SER A 115 3.51 0.28 -7.31
C SER A 115 4.92 0.54 -7.83
N GLU A 116 5.51 1.66 -7.41
CA GLU A 116 6.83 2.08 -7.85
C GLU A 116 7.93 1.16 -7.34
N ILE A 117 7.70 0.50 -6.20
CA ILE A 117 8.67 -0.41 -5.60
C ILE A 117 8.71 -1.78 -6.28
N TYR A 118 7.60 -2.23 -6.87
CA TYR A 118 7.48 -3.58 -7.45
C TYR A 118 8.58 -3.96 -8.46
N PRO A 119 8.94 -3.12 -9.46
CA PRO A 119 10.00 -3.48 -10.41
C PRO A 119 11.39 -3.59 -9.76
N PHE A 120 11.62 -2.94 -8.62
CA PHE A 120 12.92 -2.93 -7.93
C PHE A 120 12.96 -3.88 -6.72
N GLY A 121 11.84 -4.52 -6.38
CA GLY A 121 11.69 -5.28 -5.13
C GLY A 121 12.80 -6.32 -4.90
N SER A 122 13.24 -7.02 -5.94
CA SER A 122 14.33 -8.00 -5.82
C SER A 122 15.64 -7.33 -5.39
N ALA A 123 16.04 -6.23 -6.04
CA ALA A 123 17.27 -5.50 -5.72
C ALA A 123 17.18 -4.80 -4.36
N LEU A 124 16.00 -4.28 -4.01
CA LEU A 124 15.73 -3.63 -2.73
C LEU A 124 15.80 -4.60 -1.54
N CYS A 125 15.61 -5.89 -1.81
CA CYS A 125 15.66 -6.97 -0.82
C CYS A 125 16.94 -7.81 -0.88
N GLU A 126 17.95 -7.41 -1.66
CA GLU A 126 19.24 -8.11 -1.65
C GLU A 126 20.00 -7.97 -0.30
N PRO A 127 20.81 -8.98 0.08
CA PRO A 127 21.03 -10.24 -0.63
C PRO A 127 19.99 -11.33 -0.31
N ASP A 128 19.27 -11.22 0.80
CA ASP A 128 18.39 -12.29 1.31
C ASP A 128 17.33 -11.74 2.29
N TYR A 129 16.79 -10.55 2.00
CA TYR A 129 15.70 -9.96 2.76
C TYR A 129 14.35 -10.18 2.06
N TYR A 130 13.27 -9.94 2.79
CA TYR A 130 11.91 -10.15 2.29
C TYR A 130 10.96 -9.06 2.76
N ILE A 131 9.91 -8.83 1.98
CA ILE A 131 8.67 -8.20 2.45
C ILE A 131 7.68 -9.31 2.81
N LEU A 132 6.91 -9.15 3.89
CA LEU A 132 5.75 -10.01 4.14
C LEU A 132 4.48 -9.34 3.62
N GLY A 133 3.60 -10.10 2.97
CA GLY A 133 2.25 -9.67 2.65
C GLY A 133 1.22 -10.72 3.10
N ASP A 134 -0.05 -10.35 3.14
CA ASP A 134 -1.13 -11.32 3.35
C ASP A 134 -1.35 -12.20 2.10
N ALA A 135 -2.34 -13.09 2.16
CA ALA A 135 -2.63 -14.01 1.06
C ALA A 135 -3.17 -13.33 -0.23
N ALA A 136 -3.51 -12.03 -0.18
CA ALA A 136 -3.94 -11.27 -1.35
C ALA A 136 -2.75 -10.77 -2.20
N TYR A 137 -1.52 -10.86 -1.70
CA TYR A 137 -0.29 -10.47 -2.42
C TYR A 137 0.36 -11.65 -3.16
N PRO A 138 1.15 -11.40 -4.21
CA PRO A 138 1.86 -12.48 -4.91
C PRO A 138 3.07 -12.96 -4.10
N CYS A 139 3.26 -14.28 -4.02
CA CYS A 139 4.50 -14.87 -3.52
C CYS A 139 5.63 -14.72 -4.55
N LYS A 140 6.80 -14.21 -4.10
CA LYS A 140 8.00 -13.92 -4.91
C LYS A 140 9.27 -14.26 -4.11
N ASN A 141 10.42 -14.28 -4.78
CA ASN A 141 11.73 -14.42 -4.13
C ASN A 141 12.06 -13.28 -3.14
N TRP A 142 11.33 -12.16 -3.19
CA TRP A 142 11.47 -11.01 -2.27
C TRP A 142 10.15 -10.65 -1.55
N VAL A 143 9.08 -11.44 -1.75
CA VAL A 143 7.78 -11.27 -1.07
C VAL A 143 7.28 -12.61 -0.57
N MET A 144 7.18 -12.76 0.75
CA MET A 144 6.65 -13.96 1.38
C MET A 144 5.19 -13.73 1.79
N THR A 145 4.35 -14.71 1.50
CA THR A 145 2.93 -14.71 1.87
C THR A 145 2.61 -16.03 2.59
N PRO A 146 1.60 -16.07 3.48
CA PRO A 146 1.20 -17.31 4.14
C PRO A 146 0.90 -18.41 3.13
N TYR A 147 1.19 -19.66 3.52
CA TYR A 147 0.80 -20.81 2.72
C TYR A 147 -0.74 -20.82 2.54
N THR A 148 -1.19 -20.83 1.30
CA THR A 148 -2.62 -20.91 0.97
C THR A 148 -3.09 -22.35 1.17
N ASN A 149 -3.65 -22.63 2.35
CA ASN A 149 -4.34 -23.89 2.59
C ASN A 149 -5.71 -23.86 1.91
N ASN A 150 -5.82 -24.48 0.75
CA ASN A 150 -7.08 -24.63 0.01
C ASN A 150 -7.97 -25.78 0.54
N GLY A 151 -7.67 -26.34 1.72
CA GLY A 151 -8.50 -27.34 2.38
C GLY A 151 -8.39 -28.75 1.81
N HIS A 152 -7.18 -29.17 1.42
CA HIS A 152 -6.89 -30.55 0.97
C HIS A 152 -5.97 -31.27 1.95
#